data_AF-A0A7V8X7G7-F1
#
_entry.id   AF-A0A7V8X7G7-F1
#
_cell.length_a   1.000
_cell.length_b   1.000
_cell.length_c   1.000
_cell.angle_alpha   90.00
_cell.angle_beta   90.00
_cell.angle_gamma   90.00
#
_symmetry.space_group_name_H-M   'P 1'
#
loop_
_entity.id
_entity.type
_entity.pdbx_description
1 polymer ?
#
loop_
_entity_poly.entity_id
_entity_poly.type
_entity_poly.pdbx_seq_one_letter_code
_entity_poly.pdbx_strand_id
1 'polypeptide(L)'
;MLGKDVTFRGGLALLLLGAAMVGIAITLDETAGRFINGAGGVLWFASAAILLIAAIRTRPPAWLWLAFAGLTVLVAFVVTPSALIPTLLGFIPAGFLIAWLAPRDRLLWAALVPAWYLPAHIGAAVTRAAIRSAMGNEAPLRTDPPPTAAFVPLLMVVCALAGGYLAVNVRERYQKSTIARPRRRVH
;
A
#
# COMPACT_ATOMS: atom_id res chain seq x y z
N MET A 1 2.89 23.42 11.85
CA MET A 1 2.03 22.34 11.30
C MET A 1 2.24 22.05 9.80
N LEU A 2 2.83 22.96 9.00
CA LEU A 2 3.04 22.77 7.55
C LEU A 2 3.87 21.54 7.11
N GLY A 3 4.74 20.96 7.95
CA GLY A 3 5.66 19.89 7.53
C GLY A 3 5.04 18.50 7.31
N LYS A 4 3.91 18.19 7.97
CA LYS A 4 3.28 16.86 7.86
C LYS A 4 2.59 16.67 6.52
N ASP A 5 1.86 17.68 6.06
CA ASP A 5 1.13 17.64 4.79
C ASP A 5 2.08 17.58 3.60
N VAL A 6 3.20 18.31 3.66
CA VAL A 6 4.23 18.27 2.61
C VAL A 6 4.88 16.89 2.53
N THR A 7 5.19 16.26 3.68
CA THR A 7 5.80 14.92 3.70
C THR A 7 4.85 13.87 3.12
N PHE A 8 3.57 13.89 3.53
CA PHE A 8 2.56 12.96 3.00
C PHE A 8 2.32 13.17 1.51
N ARG A 9 2.12 14.41 1.06
CA ARG A 9 1.88 14.73 -0.36
C ARG A 9 3.09 14.36 -1.22
N GLY A 10 4.31 14.66 -0.76
CA GLY A 10 5.53 14.29 -1.46
C GLY A 10 5.69 12.76 -1.56
N GLY A 11 5.50 12.04 -0.46
CA GLY A 11 5.52 10.58 -0.46
C GLY A 11 4.46 9.99 -1.39
N LEU A 12 3.22 10.49 -1.36
CA LEU A 12 2.15 10.02 -2.23
C LEU A 12 2.42 10.34 -3.71
N ALA A 13 2.94 11.53 -4.03
CA ALA A 13 3.30 11.89 -5.39
C ALA A 13 4.37 10.94 -5.96
N LEU A 14 5.41 10.65 -5.18
CA LEU A 14 6.44 9.68 -5.57
C LEU A 14 5.87 8.27 -5.72
N LEU A 15 4.90 7.88 -4.89
CA LEU A 15 4.23 6.58 -5.02
C LEU A 15 3.47 6.47 -6.34
N LEU A 16 2.68 7.49 -6.68
CA LEU A 16 1.89 7.54 -7.90
C LEU A 16 2.78 7.56 -9.14
N LEU A 17 3.85 8.36 -9.12
CA LEU A 17 4.83 8.41 -10.21
C LEU A 17 5.56 7.08 -10.36
N GLY A 18 6.06 6.49 -9.26
CA GLY A 18 6.69 5.17 -9.27
C GLY A 18 5.75 4.10 -9.81
N ALA A 19 4.48 4.10 -9.38
CA ALA A 19 3.47 3.16 -9.86
C ALA A 19 3.14 3.33 -11.34
N ALA A 20 3.01 4.56 -11.82
CA ALA A 20 2.82 4.84 -13.24
C ALA A 20 4.02 4.39 -14.07
N MET A 21 5.25 4.66 -13.63
CA MET A 21 6.46 4.24 -14.32
C MET A 21 6.59 2.72 -14.40
N VAL A 22 6.31 2.00 -13.30
CA VAL A 22 6.31 0.53 -13.30
C VAL A 22 5.26 -0.02 -14.27
N GLY A 23 4.06 0.59 -14.32
CA GLY A 23 3.03 0.23 -15.29
C GLY A 23 3.45 0.47 -16.73
N ILE A 24 4.04 1.64 -17.03
CA ILE A 24 4.56 2.00 -18.35
C ILE A 24 5.65 1.01 -18.78
N ALA A 25 6.56 0.64 -17.87
CA ALA A 25 7.66 -0.26 -18.17
C ALA A 25 7.22 -1.64 -18.69
N ILE A 26 6.03 -2.11 -18.30
CA ILE A 26 5.45 -3.38 -18.77
C ILE A 26 5.04 -3.30 -20.25
N THR A 27 4.79 -2.10 -20.78
CA THR A 27 4.35 -1.88 -22.16
C THR A 27 5.49 -1.57 -23.13
N LEU A 28 6.73 -1.53 -22.65
CA LEU A 28 7.90 -1.13 -23.43
C LEU A 28 8.80 -2.33 -23.73
N ASP A 29 9.64 -2.17 -24.75
CA ASP A 29 10.68 -3.14 -25.12
C ASP A 29 11.67 -3.39 -23.98
N GLU A 30 12.33 -4.56 -23.98
CA GLU A 30 13.11 -5.07 -22.85
C GLU A 30 14.13 -4.08 -22.26
N THR A 31 14.82 -3.31 -23.08
CA THR A 31 15.88 -2.40 -22.62
C THR A 31 15.29 -1.16 -21.95
N ALA A 32 14.33 -0.50 -22.61
CA ALA A 32 13.66 0.69 -22.07
C ALA A 32 12.80 0.33 -20.84
N GLY A 33 12.09 -0.79 -20.91
CA GLY A 33 11.29 -1.34 -19.81
C GLY A 33 12.14 -1.61 -18.57
N ARG A 34 13.32 -2.23 -18.72
CA ARG A 34 14.23 -2.47 -17.58
C ARG A 34 14.66 -1.17 -16.89
N PHE A 35 15.05 -0.16 -17.67
CA PHE A 35 15.48 1.13 -17.12
C PHE A 35 14.34 1.85 -16.40
N ILE A 36 13.17 1.97 -17.03
CA ILE A 36 12.00 2.67 -16.46
C ILE A 36 11.47 1.92 -15.24
N ASN A 37 11.46 0.58 -15.26
CA ASN A 37 11.07 -0.22 -14.09
C ASN A 37 12.04 -0.01 -12.91
N GLY A 38 13.35 0.09 -13.18
CA GLY A 38 14.35 0.41 -12.16
C GLY A 38 14.11 1.77 -11.51
N ALA A 39 13.92 2.81 -12.34
CA ALA A 39 13.62 4.16 -11.85
C ALA A 39 12.29 4.22 -11.08
N GLY A 40 11.23 3.57 -11.59
CA GLY A 40 9.95 3.47 -10.92
C GLY A 40 10.04 2.76 -9.56
N GLY A 41 10.83 1.68 -9.49
CA GLY A 41 11.15 0.99 -8.24
C GLY A 41 11.83 1.91 -7.23
N VAL A 42 12.84 2.69 -7.64
CA VAL A 42 13.52 3.65 -6.77
C VAL A 42 12.54 4.70 -6.21
N LEU A 43 11.67 5.25 -7.05
CA LEU A 43 10.64 6.20 -6.59
C LEU A 43 9.67 5.55 -5.59
N TRP A 44 9.30 4.29 -5.81
CA TRP A 44 8.44 3.54 -4.90
C TRP A 44 9.10 3.34 -3.53
N PHE A 45 10.38 2.92 -3.50
CA PHE A 45 11.13 2.75 -2.25
C PHE A 45 11.33 4.09 -1.52
N ALA A 46 11.64 5.15 -2.26
CA ALA A 46 11.76 6.49 -1.69
C ALA A 46 10.44 6.96 -1.08
N SER A 47 9.32 6.74 -1.78
CA SER A 47 7.97 7.00 -1.28
C SER A 47 7.70 6.22 0.01
N ALA A 48 7.96 4.92 0.01
CA ALA A 48 7.76 4.05 1.16
C ALA A 48 8.53 4.55 2.39
N ALA A 49 9.80 4.94 2.21
CA ALA A 49 10.61 5.51 3.28
C ALA A 49 10.03 6.85 3.79
N ILE A 50 9.64 7.76 2.90
CA ILE A 50 9.07 9.07 3.27
C ILE A 50 7.74 8.90 4.03
N LEU A 51 6.84 8.05 3.54
CA LEU A 51 5.55 7.77 4.19
C LEU A 51 5.75 7.05 5.54
N LEU A 52 6.72 6.15 5.63
CA LEU A 52 7.07 5.49 6.89
C LEU A 52 7.58 6.49 7.93
N ILE A 53 8.48 7.41 7.54
CA ILE A 53 8.96 8.50 8.39
C ILE A 53 7.79 9.39 8.84
N ALA A 54 6.86 9.72 7.93
CA ALA A 54 5.66 10.47 8.26
C ALA A 54 4.81 9.73 9.32
N ALA A 55 4.64 8.41 9.17
CA ALA A 55 3.88 7.58 10.10
C ALA A 55 4.57 7.47 11.48
N ILE A 56 5.89 7.29 11.54
CA ILE A 56 6.65 7.30 12.80
C ILE A 56 6.46 8.62 13.56
N ARG A 57 6.46 9.75 12.84
CA ARG A 57 6.23 11.08 13.44
C ARG A 57 4.82 11.29 14.00
N THR A 58 3.85 10.43 13.68
CA THR A 58 2.52 10.47 14.32
C THR A 58 2.51 9.81 15.69
N ARG A 59 3.63 9.18 16.12
CA ARG A 59 3.76 8.41 17.36
C ARG A 59 2.59 7.43 17.57
N PRO A 60 2.33 6.54 16.60
CA PRO A 60 1.22 5.60 16.70
C PRO A 60 1.49 4.58 17.81
N PRO A 61 0.43 3.98 18.38
CA PRO A 61 0.59 2.89 19.33
C PRO A 61 1.19 1.65 18.63
N ALA A 62 1.97 0.85 19.37
CA ALA A 62 2.67 -0.32 18.83
C ALA A 62 1.74 -1.33 18.13
N TRP A 63 0.52 -1.49 18.64
CA TRP A 63 -0.46 -2.40 18.05
C TRP A 63 -0.86 -2.01 16.62
N LEU A 64 -0.79 -0.71 16.26
CA LEU A 64 -1.11 -0.26 14.90
C LEU A 64 0.00 -0.66 13.92
N TRP A 65 1.26 -0.69 14.37
CA TRP A 65 2.37 -1.24 13.58
C TRP A 65 2.20 -2.74 13.36
N LEU A 66 1.78 -3.48 14.38
CA LEU A 66 1.49 -4.91 14.25
C LEU A 66 0.34 -5.15 13.26
N ALA A 67 -0.75 -4.36 13.36
CA ALA A 67 -1.87 -4.44 12.43
C ALA A 67 -1.43 -4.11 11.00
N PHE A 68 -0.63 -3.04 10.81
CA PHE A 68 -0.08 -2.66 9.52
C PHE A 68 0.82 -3.75 8.92
N ALA A 69 1.75 -4.29 9.70
CA ALA A 69 2.66 -5.34 9.27
C ALA A 69 1.89 -6.61 8.89
N GLY A 70 1.00 -7.08 9.78
CA GLY A 70 0.18 -8.26 9.54
C GLY A 70 -0.70 -8.11 8.30
N LEU A 71 -1.32 -6.95 8.11
CA LEU A 71 -2.14 -6.66 6.94
C LEU A 71 -1.33 -6.59 5.65
N THR A 72 -0.15 -5.97 5.67
CA THR A 72 0.72 -5.89 4.49
C THR A 72 1.22 -7.29 4.08
N VAL A 73 1.59 -8.12 5.06
CA VAL A 73 1.94 -9.52 4.82
C VAL A 73 0.75 -10.27 4.21
N LEU A 74 -0.43 -10.16 4.81
CA LEU A 74 -1.64 -10.81 4.29
C LEU A 74 -1.92 -10.41 2.83
N VAL A 75 -1.87 -9.12 2.52
CA VAL A 75 -2.05 -8.62 1.14
C VAL A 75 -0.95 -9.15 0.20
N ALA A 76 0.31 -9.21 0.65
CA ALA A 76 1.41 -9.74 -0.14
C ALA A 76 1.26 -11.25 -0.48
N PHE A 77 0.58 -12.00 0.37
CA PHE A 77 0.28 -13.42 0.13
C PHE A 77 -0.98 -13.65 -0.71
N VAL A 78 -2.00 -12.78 -0.59
CA VAL A 78 -3.29 -12.94 -1.27
C VAL A 78 -3.30 -12.30 -2.66
N VAL A 79 -2.62 -11.16 -2.86
CA VAL A 79 -2.67 -10.40 -4.09
C VAL A 79 -1.53 -10.78 -5.03
N THR A 80 -1.88 -11.42 -6.13
CA THR A 80 -0.96 -11.68 -7.23
C THR A 80 -0.74 -10.41 -8.06
N PRO A 81 0.52 -10.07 -8.42
CA PRO A 81 0.86 -8.83 -9.16
C PRO A 81 0.24 -8.69 -10.56
N SER A 82 -0.43 -9.72 -11.06
CA SER A 82 -1.01 -9.78 -12.41
C SER A 82 -2.54 -9.72 -12.42
N ALA A 83 -3.20 -9.86 -11.27
CA ALA A 83 -4.64 -10.07 -11.19
C ALA A 83 -5.38 -8.85 -10.63
N LEU A 84 -6.26 -8.28 -11.45
CA LEU A 84 -7.02 -7.09 -11.11
C LEU A 84 -8.01 -7.34 -9.98
N ILE A 85 -8.74 -8.46 -10.01
CA ILE A 85 -9.77 -8.78 -8.99
C ILE A 85 -9.13 -8.96 -7.59
N PRO A 86 -8.09 -9.78 -7.39
CA PRO A 86 -7.35 -9.83 -6.13
C PRO A 86 -6.82 -8.47 -5.69
N THR A 87 -6.37 -7.61 -6.63
CA THR A 87 -5.92 -6.26 -6.29
C THR A 87 -7.04 -5.42 -5.67
N LEU A 88 -8.24 -5.42 -6.28
CA LEU A 88 -9.41 -4.71 -5.73
C LEU A 88 -9.80 -5.26 -4.35
N LEU A 89 -9.92 -6.58 -4.24
CA LEU A 89 -10.34 -7.27 -3.02
C LEU A 89 -9.29 -7.25 -1.90
N GLY A 90 -8.01 -7.06 -2.23
CA GLY A 90 -6.94 -6.95 -1.25
C GLY A 90 -6.76 -5.52 -0.76
N PHE A 91 -6.61 -4.56 -1.67
CA PHE A 91 -6.21 -3.20 -1.30
C PHE A 91 -7.37 -2.32 -0.81
N ILE A 92 -8.60 -2.48 -1.30
CA ILE A 92 -9.74 -1.71 -0.78
C ILE A 92 -9.99 -2.06 0.70
N PRO A 93 -10.17 -3.34 1.08
CA PRO A 93 -10.40 -3.68 2.48
C PRO A 93 -9.17 -3.40 3.34
N ALA A 94 -7.95 -3.60 2.84
CA ALA A 94 -6.75 -3.28 3.61
C ALA A 94 -6.65 -1.78 3.91
N GLY A 95 -6.83 -0.93 2.90
CA GLY A 95 -6.87 0.52 3.07
C GLY A 95 -7.96 0.96 4.05
N PHE A 96 -9.15 0.36 3.94
CA PHE A 96 -10.26 0.60 4.88
C PHE A 96 -9.90 0.21 6.31
N LEU A 97 -9.45 -1.02 6.53
CA LEU A 97 -9.17 -1.56 7.87
C LEU A 97 -8.09 -0.76 8.59
N ILE A 98 -6.97 -0.47 7.91
CA ILE A 98 -5.88 0.25 8.57
C ILE A 98 -6.25 1.71 8.86
N ALA A 99 -6.99 2.36 7.97
CA ALA A 99 -7.50 3.72 8.19
C ALA A 99 -8.57 3.77 9.29
N TRP A 100 -9.39 2.73 9.41
CA TRP A 100 -10.40 2.61 10.47
C TRP A 100 -9.74 2.51 11.85
N LEU A 101 -8.72 1.66 11.95
CA LEU A 101 -7.93 1.44 13.16
C LEU A 101 -7.08 2.67 13.53
N ALA A 102 -6.55 3.38 12.53
CA ALA A 102 -5.70 4.54 12.78
C ALA A 102 -6.43 5.63 13.60
N PRO A 103 -5.86 6.10 14.73
CA PRO A 103 -6.49 7.14 15.54
C PRO A 103 -6.47 8.51 14.84
N ARG A 104 -5.42 8.77 14.04
CA ARG A 104 -5.16 10.01 13.29
C ARG A 104 -4.47 9.68 11.97
N ASP A 105 -4.38 10.66 11.07
CA ASP A 105 -3.63 10.55 9.82
C ASP A 105 -4.06 9.33 8.96
N ARG A 106 -5.37 9.07 8.91
CA ARG A 106 -5.94 7.80 8.39
C ARG A 106 -5.55 7.50 6.94
N LEU A 107 -5.50 8.53 6.08
CA LEU A 107 -5.11 8.37 4.68
C LEU A 107 -3.60 8.10 4.50
N LEU A 108 -2.76 8.56 5.43
CA LEU A 108 -1.34 8.21 5.46
C LEU A 108 -1.18 6.70 5.69
N TRP A 109 -1.88 6.15 6.67
CA TRP A 109 -1.86 4.71 6.95
C TRP A 109 -2.39 3.88 5.77
N ALA A 110 -3.45 4.34 5.11
CA ALA A 110 -3.95 3.70 3.90
C ALA A 110 -2.93 3.72 2.75
N ALA A 111 -2.26 4.85 2.50
CA ALA A 111 -1.23 4.98 1.48
C ALA A 111 0.03 4.14 1.79
N LEU A 112 0.31 3.89 3.07
CA LEU A 112 1.46 3.10 3.50
C LEU A 112 1.35 1.62 3.07
N VAL A 113 0.14 1.08 2.94
CA VAL A 113 -0.10 -0.32 2.54
C VAL A 113 0.47 -0.62 1.14
N PRO A 114 0.06 0.08 0.06
CA PRO A 114 0.66 -0.13 -1.27
C PRO A 114 2.12 0.31 -1.32
N ALA A 115 2.52 1.35 -0.57
CA ALA A 115 3.91 1.78 -0.52
C ALA A 115 4.83 0.66 0.00
N TRP A 116 4.40 -0.07 1.03
CA TRP A 116 5.18 -1.14 1.67
C TRP A 116 5.01 -2.50 1.00
N TYR A 117 4.02 -2.67 0.13
CA TYR A 117 3.83 -3.90 -0.63
C TYR A 117 5.08 -4.28 -1.45
N LEU A 118 5.65 -3.34 -2.21
CA LEU A 118 6.80 -3.66 -3.07
C LEU A 118 8.04 -4.09 -2.24
N PRO A 119 8.46 -3.35 -1.18
CA PRO A 119 9.49 -3.83 -0.27
C PRO A 119 9.21 -5.22 0.32
N ALA A 120 7.98 -5.45 0.80
CA ALA A 120 7.59 -6.73 1.39
C ALA A 120 7.61 -7.87 0.37
N HIS A 121 7.15 -7.62 -0.85
CA HIS A 121 7.10 -8.59 -1.94
C HIS A 121 8.51 -8.96 -2.41
N ILE A 122 9.39 -7.98 -2.58
CA ILE A 122 10.81 -8.22 -2.92
C ILE A 122 11.49 -9.00 -1.81
N GLY A 123 11.28 -8.62 -0.54
CA GLY A 123 11.79 -9.38 0.60
C GLY A 123 11.35 -10.84 0.56
N ALA A 124 10.05 -11.08 0.36
CA ALA A 124 9.51 -12.43 0.26
C ALA A 124 10.03 -13.21 -0.97
N ALA A 125 10.26 -12.54 -2.10
CA ALA A 125 10.84 -13.15 -3.29
C ALA A 125 12.31 -13.56 -3.05
N VAL A 126 13.12 -12.67 -2.46
CA VAL A 126 14.52 -12.93 -2.10
C VAL A 126 14.61 -14.05 -1.08
N THR A 127 13.79 -14.04 -0.02
CA THR A 127 13.76 -15.11 0.98
C THR A 127 13.39 -16.46 0.35
N ARG A 128 12.37 -16.50 -0.53
CA ARG A 128 12.00 -17.73 -1.23
C ARG A 128 13.10 -18.23 -2.17
N ALA A 129 13.78 -17.33 -2.87
CA ALA A 129 14.90 -17.69 -3.73
C ALA A 129 16.08 -18.27 -2.92
N ALA A 130 16.44 -17.64 -1.79
CA ALA A 130 17.49 -18.12 -0.90
C ALA A 130 17.18 -19.51 -0.34
N ILE A 131 15.94 -19.74 0.13
CA ILE A 131 15.49 -21.05 0.62
C ILE A 131 15.56 -22.11 -0.49
N ARG A 132 15.10 -21.79 -1.71
CA ARG A 132 15.17 -22.73 -2.85
C ARG A 132 16.61 -23.06 -3.26
N SER A 133 17.48 -22.06 -3.28
CA SER A 133 18.90 -22.25 -3.56
C SER A 133 19.55 -23.16 -2.52
N ALA A 134 19.20 -23.01 -1.24
CA ALA A 134 19.68 -23.89 -0.17
C ALA A 134 19.16 -25.34 -0.31
N MET A 135 18.02 -25.53 -0.98
CA MET A 135 17.43 -26.85 -1.26
C MET A 135 17.83 -27.42 -2.64
N GLY A 136 18.72 -26.76 -3.39
CA GLY A 136 19.20 -27.24 -4.70
C GLY A 136 18.18 -27.15 -5.84
N ASN A 137 17.11 -26.36 -5.70
CA ASN A 137 16.12 -26.17 -6.76
C ASN A 137 16.48 -24.96 -7.65
N GLU A 138 16.38 -25.10 -8.97
CA GLU A 138 16.58 -23.99 -9.91
C GLU A 138 15.48 -22.92 -9.80
N ALA A 139 15.84 -21.68 -10.12
CA ALA A 139 14.90 -20.56 -10.11
C ALA A 139 13.93 -20.66 -11.30
N PRO A 140 12.61 -20.52 -11.09
CA PRO A 140 11.67 -20.57 -12.21
C PRO A 140 11.93 -19.45 -13.20
N LEU A 141 11.90 -19.78 -14.50
CA LEU A 141 11.98 -18.84 -15.60
C LEU A 141 10.91 -17.76 -15.47
N ARG A 142 11.32 -16.51 -15.70
CA ARG A 142 10.43 -15.34 -15.68
C ARG A 142 9.52 -15.43 -16.89
N THR A 143 8.24 -15.69 -16.66
CA THR A 143 7.19 -15.54 -17.68
C THR A 143 6.86 -14.06 -17.82
N ASP A 144 6.61 -13.62 -19.05
CA ASP A 144 6.20 -12.25 -19.32
C ASP A 144 4.88 -11.95 -18.59
N PRO A 145 4.78 -10.81 -17.91
CA PRO A 145 3.55 -10.45 -17.22
C PRO A 145 2.43 -10.21 -18.25
N PRO A 146 1.18 -10.61 -17.94
CA PRO A 146 0.06 -10.29 -18.82
C PRO A 146 -0.11 -8.77 -18.94
N PRO A 147 -0.65 -8.24 -20.05
CA PRO A 147 -0.84 -6.79 -20.24
C PRO A 147 -1.64 -6.11 -19.12
N THR A 148 -2.53 -6.85 -18.45
CA THR A 148 -3.30 -6.37 -17.30
C THR A 148 -2.44 -5.97 -16.11
N ALA A 149 -1.23 -6.51 -15.99
CA ALA A 149 -0.28 -6.19 -14.92
C ALA A 149 0.19 -4.73 -14.97
N ALA A 150 0.13 -4.07 -16.13
CA ALA A 150 0.50 -2.66 -16.27
C ALA A 150 -0.35 -1.73 -15.39
N PHE A 151 -1.61 -2.10 -15.13
CA PHE A 151 -2.54 -1.28 -14.35
C PHE A 151 -2.47 -1.57 -12.84
N VAL A 152 -1.99 -2.75 -12.47
CA VAL A 152 -2.01 -3.22 -11.08
C VAL A 152 -1.32 -2.24 -10.11
N PRO A 153 -0.11 -1.72 -10.38
CA PRO A 153 0.58 -0.88 -9.40
C PRO A 153 -0.18 0.40 -9.07
N LEU A 154 -0.74 1.07 -10.07
CA LEU A 154 -1.56 2.26 -9.85
C LEU A 154 -2.89 1.90 -9.16
N LEU A 155 -3.50 0.79 -9.57
CA LEU A 155 -4.75 0.32 -9.00
C LEU A 155 -4.62 0.01 -7.50
N MET A 156 -3.51 -0.57 -7.06
CA MET A 156 -3.21 -0.83 -5.64
C MET A 156 -3.27 0.47 -4.82
N VAL A 157 -2.66 1.54 -5.33
CA VAL A 157 -2.64 2.85 -4.67
C VAL A 157 -4.04 3.45 -4.59
N VAL A 158 -4.76 3.48 -5.71
CA VAL A 158 -6.12 4.03 -5.79
C VAL A 158 -7.09 3.25 -4.89
N CYS A 159 -7.01 1.92 -4.90
CA CYS A 159 -7.86 1.05 -4.08
C CYS A 159 -7.64 1.26 -2.59
N ALA A 160 -6.38 1.30 -2.15
CA ALA A 160 -6.06 1.53 -0.75
C ALA A 160 -6.56 2.90 -0.27
N LEU A 161 -6.36 3.94 -1.08
CA LEU A 161 -6.86 5.28 -0.77
C LEU A 161 -8.39 5.35 -0.77
N ALA A 162 -9.06 4.69 -1.70
CA ALA A 162 -10.52 4.62 -1.75
C ALA A 162 -11.09 3.93 -0.51
N GLY A 163 -10.51 2.80 -0.11
CA GLY A 163 -10.84 2.12 1.16
C GLY A 163 -10.60 3.02 2.37
N GLY A 164 -9.45 3.70 2.41
CA GLY A 164 -9.11 4.64 3.47
C GLY A 164 -10.11 5.80 3.58
N TYR A 165 -10.49 6.39 2.44
CA TYR A 165 -11.49 7.45 2.37
C TYR A 165 -12.86 6.99 2.84
N LEU A 166 -13.28 5.78 2.46
CA LEU A 166 -14.51 5.18 2.95
C LEU A 166 -14.49 5.02 4.49
N ALA A 167 -13.39 4.55 5.07
CA ALA A 167 -13.25 4.42 6.52
C ALA A 167 -13.35 5.77 7.25
N VAL A 168 -12.79 6.85 6.67
CA VAL A 168 -12.94 8.21 7.21
C VAL A 168 -14.41 8.60 7.27
N ASN A 169 -15.11 8.48 6.15
CA ASN A 169 -16.51 8.89 6.02
C ASN A 169 -17.45 8.12 6.96
N VAL A 170 -17.30 6.79 7.04
CA VAL A 170 -18.13 5.95 7.92
C VAL A 170 -17.93 6.34 9.38
N ARG A 171 -16.67 6.58 9.80
CA ARG A 171 -16.35 6.91 11.19
C ARG A 171 -16.87 8.29 11.59
N GLU A 172 -16.77 9.28 10.70
CA GLU A 172 -17.33 10.62 10.95
C GLU A 172 -18.85 10.60 11.10
N ARG A 173 -19.54 9.82 10.25
CA ARG A 173 -21.01 9.64 10.37
C ARG A 173 -21.38 9.00 11.70
N TYR A 174 -20.66 7.95 12.10
CA TYR A 174 -20.88 7.26 13.38
C TYR A 174 -20.67 8.17 14.61
N GLN A 175 -19.65 9.03 14.56
CA GLN A 175 -19.38 10.00 15.62
C GLN A 175 -20.49 11.05 15.72
N LYS A 176 -20.95 11.59 14.59
CA LYS A 176 -22.06 12.55 14.55
C LYS A 176 -23.36 11.95 15.11
N SER A 177 -23.70 10.71 14.75
CA SER A 177 -24.92 10.05 15.26
C SER A 177 -24.86 9.73 16.75
N THR A 178 -23.67 9.50 17.30
CA THR A 178 -23.50 9.21 18.73
C THR A 178 -23.65 10.46 19.58
N ILE A 179 -23.10 11.59 19.13
CA ILE A 179 -23.19 12.87 19.85
C ILE A 179 -24.62 13.44 19.79
N ALA A 180 -25.34 13.24 18.68
CA ALA A 180 -26.68 13.77 18.50
C ALA A 180 -27.78 13.05 19.30
N ARG A 181 -27.48 11.98 20.04
CA ARG A 181 -28.46 11.36 20.95
C ARG A 181 -28.58 12.21 22.21
N PRO A 182 -29.68 12.98 22.42
CA PRO A 182 -29.88 13.68 23.68
C PRO A 182 -29.86 12.64 24.80
N ARG A 183 -29.06 12.88 25.85
CA ARG A 183 -29.14 12.09 27.09
C ARG A 183 -30.59 12.18 27.55
N ARG A 184 -31.39 11.15 27.30
CA ARG A 184 -32.68 10.98 27.97
C ARG A 184 -32.35 10.99 29.45
N ARG A 185 -32.64 12.11 30.12
CA ARG A 185 -32.56 12.19 31.58
C ARG A 185 -33.59 11.18 32.06
N VAL A 186 -33.09 10.08 32.60
CA VAL A 186 -33.90 9.17 33.40
C VAL A 186 -34.20 9.96 34.67
N HIS A 187 -35.43 10.41 34.79
CA HIS A 187 -35.99 11.02 35.99
C HIS A 187 -36.66 9.94 36.82
#